data_AF-A0A932SZ96-F1
#
_entry.id   AF-A0A932SZ96-F1
#
_cell.length_a   1.000
_cell.length_b   1.000
_cell.length_c   1.000
_cell.angle_alpha   90.00
_cell.angle_beta   90.00
_cell.angle_gamma   90.00
#
_symmetry.space_group_name_H-M   'P 1'
#
loop_
_entity.id
_entity.type
_entity.pdbx_description
1 polymer ?
#
loop_
_entity_poly.entity_id
_entity_poly.type
_entity_poly.pdbx_seq_one_letter_code
_entity_poly.pdbx_strand_id
1 'polypeptide(L)'
;MRNTAYELSFSPVPPSPDSASALTAENPASADGNHTYRAKFLNGAFRLDTPQMRKIEPGTDVQWLWPGRIPLGKVTLIEGDEGSGKSFVALDLASRVSRGMAWPEGTPGADPGTPENPEILMIGRPDEFNSHGRRLSDMNADLSRFRWWREFDTFEPEQNRHGERPIEFPCDLPALEHELIARKTISVVVIDSLADVCYRPQDVAETLRRLNRLAAQRSVAILVTLPARCRIDGQGALRVTSRWKTDGARCVWCVVADPDDPRRKLFIPRRVNFCEEPPGLEFRFALGQVAWNPKSRIDPSDPLDQWKTLEQCLNRILQDGCVPATDVFRQGSQCGFNPKQLRSAARRLGIESHKSTGFGSDGCWQWYTEMQRKLFVKNVFADQARMNDDDRPPEVIEAWATAQAELVDKFPGSQVSASEARSMTYDPTTASRRPVARRFSLEEAEQDSPDDGQPFVAAVPTQSVGTRPRPATAKNAESLVMSQSCIAGRKM
;
A
#
# COMPACT_ATOMS: atom_id res chain seq x y z
N MET A 1 10.14 30.09 -5.27
CA MET A 1 10.29 30.92 -4.07
C MET A 1 11.75 30.86 -3.63
N ARG A 2 12.45 32.00 -3.68
CA ARG A 2 13.85 32.10 -3.25
C ARG A 2 13.91 31.88 -1.74
N ASN A 3 14.88 31.08 -1.29
CA ASN A 3 15.24 30.96 0.12
C ASN A 3 15.43 32.36 0.70
N THR A 4 14.50 32.77 1.56
CA THR A 4 14.60 33.98 2.36
C THR A 4 15.37 33.57 3.61
N ALA A 5 16.66 33.92 3.66
CA ALA A 5 17.39 33.86 4.92
C ALA A 5 16.79 34.93 5.85
N TYR A 6 16.56 34.58 7.11
CA TYR A 6 16.02 35.46 8.15
C TYR A 6 17.11 35.73 9.16
N GLU A 7 17.18 36.96 9.67
CA GLU A 7 17.92 37.27 10.88
C GLU A 7 16.87 37.47 11.98
N LEU A 8 16.75 36.50 12.90
CA LEU A 8 15.85 36.60 14.04
C LEU A 8 16.53 37.46 15.10
N SER A 9 16.22 38.76 15.14
CA SER A 9 16.54 39.59 16.30
C SER A 9 15.44 39.43 17.35
N PHE A 10 15.75 38.71 18.41
CA PHE A 10 14.87 38.53 19.56
C PHE A 10 14.89 39.77 20.44
N SER A 11 14.14 40.80 20.07
CA SER A 11 13.78 41.87 21.00
C SER A 11 12.27 41.84 21.18
N PRO A 12 11.75 41.59 22.41
CA PRO A 12 10.37 41.97 22.70
C PRO A 12 10.23 43.44 22.35
N VAL A 13 9.14 43.84 21.68
CA VAL A 13 8.91 45.25 21.35
C VAL A 13 8.86 46.02 22.67
N PRO A 14 9.83 46.91 22.99
CA PRO A 14 9.69 47.75 24.16
C PRO A 14 8.56 48.76 23.89
N PRO A 15 7.84 49.21 24.94
CA PRO A 15 6.85 50.27 24.80
C PRO A 15 7.53 51.50 24.16
N SER A 16 6.88 52.13 23.18
CA SER A 16 7.39 53.32 22.51
C SER A 16 7.70 54.43 23.53
N PRO A 17 8.79 55.20 23.41
CA PRO A 17 9.11 56.26 24.39
C PRO A 17 8.27 57.54 24.24
N ASP A 18 7.45 57.69 23.21
CA ASP A 18 6.67 58.91 22.98
C ASP A 18 5.31 58.85 23.71
N SER A 19 5.35 58.88 25.04
CA SER A 19 4.25 59.34 25.90
C SER A 19 4.70 59.32 27.36
N ALA A 20 5.56 60.27 27.71
CA ALA A 20 5.66 60.72 29.10
C ALA A 20 4.37 61.46 29.49
N SER A 21 3.30 60.72 29.79
CA SER A 21 2.21 61.14 30.66
C SER A 21 1.19 60.01 30.85
N ALA A 22 0.76 59.83 32.09
CA ALA A 22 -0.31 58.95 32.56
C ALA A 22 -0.01 57.44 32.59
N LEU A 23 0.25 56.99 33.83
CA LEU A 23 -0.02 55.65 34.31
C LEU A 23 -1.45 55.20 33.95
N THR A 24 -1.61 54.32 32.97
CA THR A 24 -2.68 53.31 32.94
C THR A 24 -2.20 52.11 32.14
N ALA A 25 -2.22 50.96 32.80
CA ALA A 25 -1.78 49.68 32.27
C ALA A 25 -2.75 49.16 31.21
N GLU A 26 -2.47 49.33 29.92
CA GLU A 26 -3.09 48.51 28.86
C GLU A 26 -2.06 48.20 27.77
N ASN A 27 -1.17 47.29 28.12
CA ASN A 27 -0.43 46.53 27.12
C ASN A 27 -1.44 45.52 26.54
N PRO A 28 -1.71 45.44 25.22
CA PRO A 28 -2.44 44.30 24.70
C PRO A 28 -1.47 43.12 24.66
N ALA A 29 -1.08 42.62 25.84
CA ALA A 29 -0.88 41.19 25.96
C ALA A 29 -2.21 40.60 25.49
N SER A 30 -2.24 39.99 24.30
CA SER A 30 -3.38 39.18 23.90
C SER A 30 -3.73 38.30 25.10
N ALA A 31 -5.01 38.20 25.46
CA ALA A 31 -5.52 37.60 26.70
C ALA A 31 -4.95 36.20 27.06
N ASP A 32 -4.25 35.55 26.12
CA ASP A 32 -3.64 34.22 26.23
C ASP A 32 -2.12 34.21 26.60
N GLY A 33 -1.48 35.35 26.85
CA GLY A 33 -0.06 35.40 27.29
C GLY A 33 1.00 35.18 26.18
N ASN A 34 0.60 35.23 24.91
CA ASN A 34 1.52 35.11 23.78
C ASN A 34 2.34 36.39 23.57
N HIS A 35 3.66 36.24 23.37
CA HIS A 35 4.58 37.35 23.09
C HIS A 35 4.61 37.66 21.59
N THR A 36 4.51 38.94 21.21
CA THR A 36 4.64 39.39 19.82
C THR A 36 6.10 39.69 19.47
N TYR A 37 6.60 39.08 18.40
CA TYR A 37 7.96 39.27 17.89
C TYR A 37 7.95 40.17 16.67
N ARG A 38 9.00 40.99 16.51
CA ARG A 38 9.21 41.79 15.30
C ARG A 38 10.19 41.09 14.37
N ALA A 39 9.71 40.55 13.26
CA ALA A 39 10.54 39.94 12.22
C ALA A 39 10.94 41.00 11.18
N LYS A 40 12.23 41.06 10.81
CA LYS A 40 12.74 41.91 9.72
C LYS A 40 13.06 41.06 8.50
N PHE A 41 12.56 41.47 7.33
CA PHE A 41 12.88 40.86 6.05
C PHE A 41 14.17 41.47 5.48
N LEU A 42 14.85 40.71 4.59
CA LEU A 42 16.04 41.18 3.88
C LEU A 42 15.82 42.44 3.03
N ASN A 43 14.57 42.69 2.61
CA ASN A 43 14.19 43.90 1.88
C ASN A 43 13.92 45.12 2.79
N GLY A 44 14.18 45.00 4.10
CA GLY A 44 13.98 46.07 5.08
C GLY A 44 12.56 46.19 5.64
N ALA A 45 11.58 45.47 5.09
CA ALA A 45 10.23 45.42 5.65
C ALA A 45 10.21 44.69 7.00
N PHE A 46 9.24 45.00 7.86
CA PHE A 46 9.04 44.30 9.13
C PHE A 46 7.64 43.69 9.19
N ARG A 47 7.49 42.60 9.95
CA ARG A 47 6.23 41.94 10.30
C ARG A 47 6.17 41.71 11.81
N LEU A 48 4.98 41.78 12.38
CA LEU A 48 4.74 41.36 13.76
C LEU A 48 4.18 39.94 13.77
N ASP A 49 4.86 39.04 14.49
CA ASP A 49 4.53 37.63 14.61
C ASP A 49 4.10 37.33 16.04
N THR A 50 2.81 37.05 16.24
CA THR A 50 2.30 36.51 17.50
C THR A 50 2.09 35.01 17.33
N PRO A 51 2.83 34.14 18.05
CA PRO A 51 2.61 32.71 17.97
C PRO A 51 1.20 32.40 18.49
N GLN A 52 0.50 31.49 17.82
CA GLN A 52 -0.75 30.94 18.30
C GLN A 52 -0.42 29.69 19.13
N MET A 53 -0.18 29.87 20.43
CA MET A 53 -0.01 28.75 21.36
C MET A 53 -1.36 28.36 21.94
N ARG A 54 -1.68 27.06 21.91
CA ARG A 54 -2.86 26.48 22.57
C ARG A 54 -2.42 25.29 23.39
N LYS A 55 -3.10 25.06 24.53
CA LYS A 55 -2.90 23.84 25.31
C LYS A 55 -3.28 22.63 24.45
N ILE A 56 -2.52 21.54 24.56
CA ILE A 56 -2.87 20.29 23.90
C ILE A 56 -4.15 19.76 24.58
N GLU A 57 -5.19 19.56 23.79
CA GLU A 57 -6.44 18.93 24.20
C GLU A 57 -6.52 17.50 23.65
N PRO A 58 -7.21 16.57 24.33
CA PRO A 58 -7.49 15.26 23.76
C PRO A 58 -8.14 15.42 22.37
N GLY A 59 -7.52 14.81 21.36
CA GLY A 59 -8.06 14.84 20.00
C GLY A 59 -9.36 14.05 19.90
N THR A 60 -10.22 14.43 18.96
CA THR A 60 -11.34 13.58 18.54
C THR A 60 -10.86 12.48 17.61
N ASP A 61 -11.54 11.33 17.63
CA ASP A 61 -11.24 10.24 16.71
C ASP A 61 -11.38 10.68 15.25
N VAL A 62 -10.51 10.12 14.41
CA VAL A 62 -10.54 10.37 12.97
C VAL A 62 -11.89 9.92 12.43
N GLN A 63 -12.62 10.87 11.84
CA GLN A 63 -13.86 10.58 11.11
C GLN A 63 -13.51 10.06 9.71
N TRP A 64 -14.30 9.13 9.20
CA TRP A 64 -14.01 8.42 7.95
C TRP A 64 -15.14 8.56 6.95
N LEU A 65 -14.79 8.80 5.69
CA LEU A 65 -15.69 8.57 4.56
C LEU A 65 -15.72 7.07 4.26
N TRP A 66 -14.55 6.47 4.13
CA TRP A 66 -14.35 5.03 4.02
C TRP A 66 -13.51 4.56 5.22
N PRO A 67 -14.10 3.82 6.17
CA PRO A 67 -13.42 3.40 7.40
C PRO A 67 -12.02 2.83 7.19
N GLY A 68 -11.04 3.39 7.90
CA GLY A 68 -9.63 2.99 7.83
C GLY A 68 -8.91 3.32 6.52
N ARG A 69 -9.57 3.94 5.52
CA ARG A 69 -9.00 4.12 4.18
C ARG A 69 -9.08 5.54 3.62
N ILE A 70 -10.21 6.22 3.78
CA ILE A 70 -10.41 7.61 3.33
C ILE A 70 -10.94 8.45 4.49
N PRO A 71 -10.09 9.26 5.14
CA PRO A 71 -10.50 10.11 6.25
C PRO A 71 -11.29 11.34 5.77
N LEU A 72 -12.32 11.71 6.54
CA LEU A 72 -13.00 12.99 6.40
C LEU A 72 -12.11 14.14 6.90
N GLY A 73 -12.29 15.32 6.31
CA GLY A 73 -11.52 16.50 6.66
C GLY A 73 -10.05 16.44 6.26
N LYS A 74 -9.67 15.58 5.31
CA LYS A 74 -8.30 15.37 4.85
C LYS A 74 -8.23 15.19 3.33
N VAL A 75 -7.02 15.35 2.78
CA VAL A 75 -6.72 14.98 1.39
C VAL A 75 -6.26 13.53 1.33
N THR A 76 -6.84 12.77 0.40
CA THR A 76 -6.43 11.42 0.01
C THR A 76 -5.88 11.44 -1.41
N LEU A 77 -4.61 11.05 -1.58
CA LEU A 77 -3.98 10.94 -2.89
C LEU A 77 -4.16 9.53 -3.47
N ILE A 78 -4.45 9.46 -4.76
CA ILE A 78 -4.41 8.24 -5.58
C ILE A 78 -3.33 8.45 -6.65
N GLU A 79 -2.19 7.80 -6.46
CA GLU A 79 -1.03 7.81 -7.33
C GLU A 79 -1.00 6.58 -8.24
N GLY A 80 -0.32 6.65 -9.38
CA GLY A 80 -0.27 5.55 -10.34
C GLY A 80 0.13 5.98 -11.74
N ASP A 81 0.64 5.03 -12.53
CA ASP A 81 1.11 5.30 -13.90
C ASP A 81 -0.01 5.86 -14.78
N GLU A 82 0.37 6.48 -15.89
CA GLU A 82 -0.59 6.90 -16.91
C GLU A 82 -1.41 5.70 -17.40
N GLY A 83 -2.73 5.84 -17.53
CA GLY A 83 -3.62 4.73 -17.89
C GLY A 83 -3.76 3.61 -16.84
N SER A 84 -3.21 3.75 -15.63
CA SER A 84 -3.30 2.70 -14.58
C SER A 84 -4.71 2.46 -14.04
N GLY A 85 -5.61 3.45 -14.16
CA GLY A 85 -6.98 3.35 -13.64
C GLY A 85 -7.35 4.29 -12.50
N LYS A 86 -6.46 5.23 -12.11
CA LYS A 86 -6.70 6.18 -11.00
C LYS A 86 -8.07 6.86 -11.06
N SER A 87 -8.40 7.42 -12.23
CA SER A 87 -9.69 8.08 -12.49
C SER A 87 -10.85 7.13 -12.28
N PHE A 88 -10.78 5.91 -12.81
CA PHE A 88 -11.82 4.90 -12.58
C PHE A 88 -12.00 4.55 -11.11
N VAL A 89 -10.91 4.43 -10.34
CA VAL A 89 -10.97 4.20 -8.89
C VAL A 89 -11.61 5.38 -8.18
N ALA A 90 -11.19 6.62 -8.49
CA ALA A 90 -11.77 7.82 -7.89
C ALA A 90 -13.28 7.94 -8.17
N LEU A 91 -13.70 7.65 -9.41
CA LEU A 91 -15.11 7.69 -9.81
C LEU A 91 -15.94 6.56 -9.22
N ASP A 92 -15.41 5.33 -9.11
CA ASP A 92 -16.11 4.23 -8.44
C ASP A 92 -16.35 4.57 -6.97
N LEU A 93 -15.35 5.12 -6.27
CA LEU A 93 -15.49 5.53 -4.88
C LEU A 93 -16.52 6.66 -4.73
N ALA A 94 -16.50 7.67 -5.60
CA ALA A 94 -17.50 8.73 -5.60
C ALA A 94 -18.91 8.21 -5.92
N SER A 95 -19.03 7.25 -6.84
CA SER A 95 -20.31 6.60 -7.19
C SER A 95 -20.89 5.87 -5.98
N ARG A 96 -20.06 5.17 -5.20
CA ARG A 96 -20.48 4.51 -3.97
C ARG A 96 -21.01 5.51 -2.95
N VAL A 97 -20.33 6.65 -2.78
CA VAL A 97 -20.79 7.72 -1.88
C VAL A 97 -22.15 8.24 -2.31
N SER A 98 -22.34 8.54 -3.60
CA SER A 98 -23.60 9.14 -4.11
C SER A 98 -24.87 8.32 -3.82
N ARG A 99 -24.71 7.01 -3.59
CA ARG A 99 -25.81 6.05 -3.41
C ARG A 99 -25.72 5.23 -2.13
N GLY A 100 -24.75 5.51 -1.27
CA GLY A 100 -24.56 4.69 -0.09
C GLY A 100 -24.23 3.22 -0.38
N MET A 101 -23.59 2.92 -1.51
CA MET A 101 -23.24 1.55 -1.86
C MET A 101 -22.19 1.02 -0.88
N ALA A 102 -22.20 -0.30 -0.65
CA ALA A 102 -21.15 -0.96 0.11
C ALA A 102 -19.75 -0.62 -0.43
N TRP A 103 -18.79 -0.47 0.45
CA TRP A 103 -17.38 -0.31 0.11
C TRP A 103 -16.81 -1.58 -0.52
N PRO A 104 -15.68 -1.49 -1.24
CA PRO A 104 -15.04 -2.61 -1.93
C PRO A 104 -14.90 -3.91 -1.12
N GLU A 105 -14.62 -3.82 0.17
CA GLU A 105 -14.45 -4.96 1.08
C GLU A 105 -15.76 -5.49 1.68
N GLY A 106 -16.90 -4.87 1.34
CA GLY A 106 -18.23 -5.25 1.81
C GLY A 106 -18.73 -4.44 3.02
N THR A 107 -17.93 -3.53 3.58
CA THR A 107 -18.39 -2.62 4.64
C THR A 107 -19.58 -1.81 4.11
N PRO A 108 -20.72 -1.73 4.82
CA PRO A 108 -21.85 -0.93 4.38
C PRO A 108 -21.45 0.52 4.10
N GLY A 109 -22.03 1.11 3.04
CA GLY A 109 -21.92 2.54 2.79
C GLY A 109 -22.78 3.33 3.77
N ALA A 110 -22.71 4.66 3.70
CA ALA A 110 -23.65 5.53 4.40
C ALA A 110 -25.09 5.26 3.92
N ASP A 111 -26.10 5.38 4.78
CA ASP A 111 -27.49 5.14 4.37
C ASP A 111 -27.95 6.21 3.35
N PRO A 112 -28.34 5.81 2.10
CA PRO A 112 -28.67 6.74 1.02
C PRO A 112 -29.86 7.67 1.30
N GLY A 113 -30.64 7.42 2.36
CA GLY A 113 -31.79 8.24 2.77
C GLY A 113 -31.54 9.20 3.95
N THR A 114 -30.35 9.21 4.53
CA THR A 114 -30.04 10.11 5.66
C THR A 114 -29.54 11.48 5.18
N PRO A 115 -29.61 12.53 6.01
CA PRO A 115 -28.95 13.83 5.77
C PRO A 115 -27.43 13.73 5.51
N GLU A 116 -26.86 12.53 5.59
CA GLU A 116 -25.46 12.18 5.43
C GLU A 116 -25.09 11.73 4.01
N ASN A 117 -26.03 11.71 3.05
CA ASN A 117 -25.73 11.45 1.64
C ASN A 117 -25.23 12.74 0.95
N PRO A 118 -23.91 12.92 0.77
CA PRO A 118 -23.36 14.22 0.44
C PRO A 118 -23.32 14.45 -1.06
N GLU A 119 -23.31 15.73 -1.43
CA GLU A 119 -22.98 16.10 -2.81
C GLU A 119 -21.49 15.96 -3.06
N ILE A 120 -21.15 15.58 -4.29
CA ILE A 120 -19.80 15.39 -4.77
C ILE A 120 -19.48 16.52 -5.74
N LEU A 121 -18.42 17.28 -5.44
CA LEU A 121 -17.86 18.26 -6.37
C LEU A 121 -16.71 17.63 -7.16
N MET A 122 -16.78 17.67 -8.48
CA MET A 122 -15.73 17.24 -9.38
C MET A 122 -14.99 18.43 -9.98
N ILE A 123 -13.66 18.32 -10.02
CA ILE A 123 -12.75 19.24 -10.71
C ILE A 123 -11.83 18.37 -11.57
N GLY A 124 -11.74 18.68 -12.84
CA GLY A 124 -10.95 17.92 -13.80
C GLY A 124 -10.87 18.64 -15.13
N ARG A 125 -10.42 17.95 -16.17
CA ARG A 125 -10.34 18.55 -17.50
C ARG A 125 -11.73 18.83 -18.07
N PRO A 126 -12.00 20.02 -18.65
CA PRO A 126 -13.33 20.37 -19.17
C PRO A 126 -13.84 19.43 -20.27
N ASP A 127 -12.95 18.91 -21.12
CA ASP A 127 -13.26 18.01 -22.24
C ASP A 127 -13.64 16.60 -21.79
N GLU A 128 -13.31 16.22 -20.56
CA GLU A 128 -13.66 14.91 -20.02
C GLU A 128 -15.03 14.87 -19.34
N PHE A 129 -15.79 15.97 -19.30
CA PHE A 129 -17.12 16.03 -18.67
C PHE A 129 -18.05 14.89 -19.14
N ASN A 130 -18.17 14.70 -20.46
CA ASN A 130 -19.05 13.68 -21.04
C ASN A 130 -18.54 12.25 -20.77
N SER A 131 -17.22 12.03 -20.85
CA SER A 131 -16.64 10.71 -20.63
C SER A 131 -16.76 10.28 -19.15
N HIS A 132 -16.61 11.22 -18.21
CA HIS A 132 -16.86 10.99 -16.80
C HIS A 132 -18.34 10.77 -16.50
N GLY A 133 -19.24 11.57 -17.06
CA GLY A 133 -20.68 11.36 -16.92
C GLY A 133 -21.12 9.97 -17.38
N ARG A 134 -20.56 9.49 -18.50
CA ARG A 134 -20.78 8.11 -18.97
C ARG A 134 -20.23 7.07 -18.00
N ARG A 135 -18.99 7.20 -17.53
CA ARG A 135 -18.38 6.28 -16.56
C ARG A 135 -19.15 6.21 -15.25
N LEU A 136 -19.58 7.36 -14.72
CA LEU A 136 -20.41 7.44 -13.51
C LEU A 136 -21.75 6.72 -13.72
N SER A 137 -22.39 6.91 -14.88
CA SER A 137 -23.62 6.20 -15.24
C SER A 137 -23.39 4.69 -15.30
N ASP A 138 -22.31 4.27 -15.96
CA ASP A 138 -21.93 2.86 -16.04
C ASP A 138 -21.67 2.29 -14.64
N MET A 139 -21.09 3.08 -13.71
CA MET A 139 -20.88 2.72 -12.29
C MET A 139 -22.15 2.83 -11.42
N ASN A 140 -23.32 3.05 -12.04
CA ASN A 140 -24.61 3.20 -11.38
C ASN A 140 -24.66 4.37 -10.38
N ALA A 141 -23.86 5.42 -10.56
CA ALA A 141 -23.86 6.60 -9.70
C ALA A 141 -25.19 7.36 -9.74
N ASP A 142 -25.54 8.04 -8.65
CA ASP A 142 -26.63 9.04 -8.67
C ASP A 142 -26.08 10.37 -9.18
N LEU A 143 -26.18 10.61 -10.50
CA LEU A 143 -25.69 11.82 -11.15
C LEU A 143 -26.29 13.12 -10.59
N SER A 144 -27.46 13.07 -9.95
CA SER A 144 -28.07 14.26 -9.34
C SER A 144 -27.28 14.80 -8.15
N ARG A 145 -26.39 13.96 -7.58
CA ARG A 145 -25.49 14.32 -6.47
C ARG A 145 -24.16 14.90 -6.93
N PHE A 146 -23.87 14.85 -8.23
CA PHE A 146 -22.60 15.35 -8.76
C PHE A 146 -22.75 16.79 -9.25
N ARG A 147 -21.79 17.61 -8.87
CA ARG A 147 -21.55 18.92 -9.47
C ARG A 147 -20.19 18.89 -10.13
N TRP A 148 -20.08 19.54 -11.28
CA TRP A 148 -18.80 19.70 -11.97
C TRP A 148 -18.45 21.17 -12.04
N TRP A 149 -17.27 21.53 -11.54
CA TRP A 149 -16.69 22.85 -11.77
C TRP A 149 -15.75 22.77 -12.97
N ARG A 150 -16.24 23.25 -14.12
CA ARG A 150 -15.56 23.07 -15.42
C ARG A 150 -14.52 24.15 -15.64
N GLU A 151 -14.96 25.39 -15.57
CA GLU A 151 -14.20 26.58 -15.92
C GLU A 151 -14.80 27.81 -15.23
N PHE A 152 -14.19 28.98 -15.44
CA PHE A 152 -14.75 30.27 -15.06
C PHE A 152 -15.24 31.00 -16.30
N ASP A 153 -16.47 31.49 -16.26
CA ASP A 153 -16.89 32.59 -17.13
C ASP A 153 -16.13 33.86 -16.73
N THR A 154 -15.58 34.55 -17.73
CA THR A 154 -14.84 35.81 -17.54
C THR A 154 -15.53 36.95 -18.26
N PHE A 155 -15.41 38.14 -17.70
CA PHE A 155 -15.86 39.38 -18.32
C PHE A 155 -14.77 40.43 -18.14
N GLU A 156 -14.29 40.99 -19.25
CA GLU A 156 -13.30 42.06 -19.30
C GLU A 156 -14.02 43.40 -19.53
N PRO A 157 -14.27 44.22 -18.49
CA PRO A 157 -15.15 45.39 -18.61
C PRO A 157 -14.61 46.45 -19.57
N GLU A 158 -13.29 46.66 -19.59
CA GLU A 158 -12.63 47.64 -20.46
C GLU A 158 -12.79 47.32 -21.95
N GLN A 159 -12.86 46.03 -22.29
CA GLN A 159 -13.04 45.54 -23.65
C GLN A 159 -14.48 45.12 -23.94
N ASN A 160 -15.37 45.19 -22.94
CA ASN A 160 -16.72 44.65 -22.95
C ASN A 160 -16.79 43.23 -23.54
N ARG A 161 -15.83 42.37 -23.17
CA ARG A 161 -15.67 41.03 -23.74
C ARG A 161 -15.96 39.96 -22.71
N HIS A 162 -16.84 39.03 -23.07
CA HIS A 162 -17.04 37.78 -22.33
C HIS A 162 -16.09 36.71 -22.86
N GLY A 163 -15.66 35.81 -21.99
CA GLY A 163 -14.84 34.66 -22.33
C GLY A 163 -14.92 33.57 -21.26
N GLU A 164 -14.04 32.58 -21.36
CA GLU A 164 -13.93 31.47 -20.43
C GLU A 164 -12.45 31.25 -20.10
N ARG A 165 -12.14 30.77 -18.90
CA ARG A 165 -10.77 30.34 -18.54
C ARG A 165 -10.78 29.07 -17.70
N PRO A 166 -9.74 28.22 -17.80
CA PRO A 166 -9.62 27.05 -16.95
C PRO A 166 -9.40 27.42 -15.48
N ILE A 167 -9.55 26.42 -14.62
CA ILE A 167 -9.23 26.49 -13.19
C ILE A 167 -7.72 26.34 -13.00
N GLU A 168 -7.11 27.21 -12.21
CA GLU A 168 -5.67 27.20 -11.93
C GLU A 168 -5.39 27.20 -10.43
N PHE A 169 -4.78 26.13 -9.93
CA PHE A 169 -4.34 26.01 -8.54
C PHE A 169 -2.85 26.29 -8.37
N PRO A 170 -2.45 26.99 -7.29
CA PRO A 170 -3.25 27.31 -6.09
C PRO A 170 -4.06 28.62 -6.15
N CYS A 171 -4.02 29.37 -7.25
CA CYS A 171 -4.62 30.70 -7.38
C CYS A 171 -6.14 30.70 -7.10
N ASP A 172 -6.87 29.74 -7.65
CA ASP A 172 -8.32 29.63 -7.57
C ASP A 172 -8.85 28.86 -6.35
N LEU A 173 -7.97 28.43 -5.43
CA LEU A 173 -8.40 27.78 -4.18
C LEU A 173 -9.35 28.64 -3.32
N PRO A 174 -9.24 29.98 -3.25
CA PRO A 174 -10.23 30.81 -2.57
C PRO A 174 -11.64 30.68 -3.17
N ALA A 175 -11.76 30.46 -4.49
CA ALA A 175 -13.05 30.20 -5.12
C ALA A 175 -13.59 28.81 -4.74
N LEU A 176 -12.73 27.78 -4.67
CA LEU A 176 -13.14 26.48 -4.12
C LEU A 176 -13.66 26.61 -2.69
N GLU A 177 -12.94 27.36 -1.86
CA GLU A 177 -13.36 27.61 -0.48
C GLU A 177 -14.71 28.32 -0.42
N HIS A 178 -14.93 29.33 -1.26
CA HIS A 178 -16.21 30.04 -1.36
C HIS A 178 -17.35 29.08 -1.74
N GLU A 179 -17.13 28.21 -2.72
CA GLU A 179 -18.12 27.22 -3.16
C GLU A 179 -18.50 26.25 -2.04
N LEU A 180 -17.52 25.77 -1.26
CA LEU A 180 -17.76 24.90 -0.10
C LEU A 180 -18.45 25.63 1.08
N ILE A 181 -18.21 26.94 1.24
CA ILE A 181 -18.94 27.76 2.23
C ILE A 181 -20.40 27.93 1.81
N ALA A 182 -20.63 28.26 0.54
CA ALA A 182 -21.95 28.52 -0.01
C ALA A 182 -22.81 27.24 -0.05
N ARG A 183 -22.19 26.08 -0.29
CA ARG A 183 -22.88 24.79 -0.47
C ARG A 183 -22.41 23.79 0.57
N LYS A 184 -22.97 23.89 1.78
CA LYS A 184 -22.66 23.02 2.92
C LYS A 184 -23.01 21.53 2.71
N THR A 185 -23.76 21.22 1.66
CA THR A 185 -24.12 19.85 1.25
C THR A 185 -22.96 19.10 0.58
N ILE A 186 -21.93 19.82 0.10
CA ILE A 186 -20.74 19.19 -0.50
C ILE A 186 -19.84 18.68 0.62
N SER A 187 -19.68 17.37 0.74
CA SER A 187 -18.74 16.76 1.69
C SER A 187 -17.62 15.96 1.04
N VAL A 188 -17.71 15.74 -0.28
CA VAL A 188 -16.66 15.07 -1.06
C VAL A 188 -16.25 15.94 -2.25
N VAL A 189 -14.94 16.14 -2.41
CA VAL A 189 -14.35 16.78 -3.58
C VAL A 189 -13.44 15.78 -4.29
N VAL A 190 -13.63 15.60 -5.59
CA VAL A 190 -12.77 14.77 -6.44
C VAL A 190 -12.03 15.68 -7.41
N ILE A 191 -10.70 15.66 -7.37
CA ILE A 191 -9.82 16.38 -8.30
C ILE A 191 -9.10 15.35 -9.18
N ASP A 192 -9.50 15.25 -10.44
CA ASP A 192 -9.01 14.26 -11.39
C ASP A 192 -8.59 14.91 -12.72
N SER A 193 -7.31 15.22 -12.94
CA SER A 193 -6.18 15.10 -12.01
C SER A 193 -5.69 16.45 -11.50
N LEU A 194 -5.03 16.47 -10.33
CA LEU A 194 -4.45 17.71 -9.82
C LEU A 194 -3.31 18.24 -10.73
N ALA A 195 -2.69 17.37 -11.52
CA ALA A 195 -1.67 17.76 -12.49
C ALA A 195 -2.24 18.58 -13.67
N ASP A 196 -3.55 18.57 -13.88
CA ASP A 196 -4.21 19.32 -14.96
C ASP A 196 -4.50 20.77 -14.59
N VAL A 197 -4.63 21.05 -13.29
CA VAL A 197 -4.89 22.39 -12.74
C VAL A 197 -3.67 23.01 -12.05
N CYS A 198 -2.56 22.28 -11.94
CA CYS A 198 -1.28 22.77 -11.40
C CYS A 198 -0.13 22.60 -12.40
N TYR A 199 0.43 23.71 -12.89
CA TYR A 199 1.47 23.67 -13.93
C TYR A 199 2.87 23.31 -13.41
N ARG A 200 3.23 23.70 -12.18
CA ARG A 200 4.58 23.48 -11.63
C ARG A 200 4.56 22.56 -10.39
N PRO A 201 5.65 21.81 -10.12
CA PRO A 201 5.73 20.97 -8.92
C PRO A 201 5.56 21.71 -7.59
N GLN A 202 5.97 22.99 -7.52
CA GLN A 202 5.76 23.82 -6.33
C GLN A 202 4.27 24.14 -6.12
N ASP A 203 3.52 24.32 -7.21
CA ASP A 203 2.09 24.63 -7.18
C ASP A 203 1.30 23.43 -6.62
N VAL A 204 1.67 22.20 -7.00
CA VAL A 204 1.07 20.98 -6.42
C VAL A 204 1.34 20.90 -4.91
N ALA A 205 2.58 21.10 -4.48
CA ALA A 205 2.93 21.02 -3.06
C ALA A 205 2.18 22.08 -2.22
N GLU A 206 2.11 23.30 -2.74
CA GLU A 206 1.34 24.38 -2.10
C GLU A 206 -0.16 24.09 -2.08
N THR A 207 -0.70 23.58 -3.19
CA THR A 207 -2.11 23.21 -3.32
C THR A 207 -2.49 22.12 -2.35
N LEU A 208 -1.72 21.02 -2.26
CA LEU A 208 -1.98 19.95 -1.29
C LEU A 208 -1.96 20.45 0.16
N ARG A 209 -1.05 21.37 0.51
CA ARG A 209 -1.01 21.98 1.85
C ARG A 209 -2.27 22.81 2.12
N ARG A 210 -2.72 23.60 1.15
CA ARG A 210 -3.93 24.45 1.29
C ARG A 210 -5.22 23.63 1.27
N LEU A 211 -5.30 22.60 0.43
CA LEU A 211 -6.42 21.65 0.40
C LEU A 211 -6.53 20.89 1.72
N ASN A 212 -5.43 20.46 2.35
CA ASN A 212 -5.48 19.82 3.66
C ASN A 212 -6.07 20.75 4.74
N ARG A 213 -5.74 22.04 4.70
CA ARG A 213 -6.32 23.03 5.60
C ARG A 213 -7.81 23.22 5.33
N LEU A 214 -8.18 23.37 4.05
CA LEU A 214 -9.56 23.55 3.62
C LEU A 214 -10.42 22.33 4.00
N ALA A 215 -9.91 21.12 3.74
CA ALA A 215 -10.53 19.87 4.13
C ALA A 215 -10.83 19.84 5.63
N ALA A 216 -9.83 20.15 6.47
CA ALA A 216 -9.98 20.14 7.92
C ALA A 216 -10.98 21.21 8.42
N GLN A 217 -10.97 22.40 7.82
CA GLN A 217 -11.86 23.51 8.21
C GLN A 217 -13.32 23.28 7.80
N ARG A 218 -13.55 22.52 6.72
CA ARG A 218 -14.88 22.29 6.16
C ARG A 218 -15.39 20.86 6.39
N SER A 219 -14.61 20.01 7.07
CA SER A 219 -14.90 18.60 7.29
C SER A 219 -15.20 17.82 5.99
N VAL A 220 -14.54 18.18 4.88
CA VAL A 220 -14.74 17.52 3.58
C VAL A 220 -13.62 16.51 3.29
N ALA A 221 -13.96 15.38 2.67
CA ALA A 221 -12.98 14.46 2.10
C ALA A 221 -12.58 14.93 0.70
N ILE A 222 -11.28 15.08 0.45
CA ILE A 222 -10.78 15.50 -0.86
C ILE A 222 -9.97 14.37 -1.48
N LEU A 223 -10.50 13.72 -2.51
CA LEU A 223 -9.81 12.71 -3.30
C LEU A 223 -9.09 13.39 -4.46
N VAL A 224 -7.81 13.10 -4.63
CA VAL A 224 -6.97 13.71 -5.67
C VAL A 224 -6.24 12.62 -6.41
N THR A 225 -6.31 12.61 -7.74
CA THR A 225 -5.44 11.77 -8.56
C THR A 225 -4.18 12.53 -8.98
N LEU A 226 -3.04 11.84 -8.99
CA LEU A 226 -1.77 12.37 -9.49
C LEU A 226 -1.00 11.29 -10.27
N PRO A 227 -0.37 11.62 -11.40
CA PRO A 227 0.46 10.66 -12.10
C PRO A 227 1.77 10.43 -11.34
N ALA A 228 2.11 9.17 -11.14
CA ALA A 228 3.38 8.75 -10.54
C ALA A 228 3.74 7.36 -11.05
N ARG A 229 5.03 7.08 -11.24
CA ARG A 229 5.46 5.74 -11.64
C ARG A 229 5.39 4.82 -10.43
N CYS A 230 4.45 3.88 -10.42
CA CYS A 230 4.22 2.96 -9.31
C CYS A 230 4.42 1.53 -9.81
N ARG A 231 5.42 0.84 -9.29
CA ARG A 231 5.76 -0.52 -9.70
C ARG A 231 6.15 -1.37 -8.52
N ILE A 232 6.03 -2.67 -8.67
CA ILE A 232 6.59 -3.64 -7.73
C ILE A 232 7.99 -4.00 -8.25
N ASP A 233 8.99 -3.91 -7.38
CA ASP A 233 10.36 -4.27 -7.75
C ASP A 233 10.58 -5.80 -7.70
N GLY A 234 11.76 -6.27 -8.10
CA GLY A 234 12.08 -7.70 -8.10
C GLY A 234 12.26 -8.32 -6.71
N GLN A 235 12.10 -7.53 -5.66
CA GLN A 235 12.06 -7.98 -4.26
C GLN A 235 10.62 -8.01 -3.71
N GLY A 236 9.62 -7.72 -4.54
CA GLY A 236 8.22 -7.69 -4.13
C GLY A 236 7.80 -6.39 -3.46
N ALA A 237 8.65 -5.35 -3.40
CA ALA A 237 8.32 -4.11 -2.70
C ALA A 237 7.69 -3.06 -3.63
N LEU A 238 6.71 -2.31 -3.12
CA LEU A 238 6.16 -1.15 -3.82
C LEU A 238 7.20 -0.03 -3.94
N ARG A 239 7.46 0.42 -5.18
CA ARG A 239 8.33 1.55 -5.50
C ARG A 239 7.55 2.62 -6.25
N VAL A 240 7.64 3.83 -5.72
CA VAL A 240 6.98 5.02 -6.30
C VAL A 240 8.01 6.08 -6.65
N THR A 241 7.95 6.59 -7.86
CA THR A 241 8.74 7.74 -8.32
C THR A 241 7.82 8.75 -8.96
N SER A 242 7.79 9.97 -8.42
CA SER A 242 6.94 11.05 -8.90
C SER A 242 7.75 12.33 -9.04
N ARG A 243 7.45 13.13 -10.06
CA ARG A 243 7.97 14.50 -10.17
C ARG A 243 7.27 15.46 -9.20
N TRP A 244 6.11 15.07 -8.69
CA TRP A 244 5.28 15.87 -7.81
C TRP A 244 5.67 15.62 -6.36
N LYS A 245 5.79 16.70 -5.57
CA LYS A 245 6.10 16.59 -4.15
C LYS A 245 4.82 16.31 -3.37
N THR A 246 4.65 15.07 -2.93
CA THR A 246 3.44 14.60 -2.25
C THR A 246 3.61 14.43 -0.73
N ASP A 247 4.74 14.89 -0.16
CA ASP A 247 5.05 14.74 1.26
C ASP A 247 4.02 15.36 2.22
N GLY A 248 3.29 16.38 1.76
CA GLY A 248 2.23 17.03 2.53
C GLY A 248 0.97 16.16 2.69
N ALA A 249 0.78 15.12 1.88
CA ALA A 249 -0.34 14.20 2.01
C ALA A 249 -0.04 13.09 3.04
N ARG A 250 -1.02 12.83 3.89
CA ARG A 250 -0.94 11.84 4.99
C ARG A 250 -1.76 10.58 4.75
N CYS A 251 -2.57 10.59 3.69
CA CYS A 251 -3.26 9.43 3.15
C CYS A 251 -2.93 9.34 1.66
N VAL A 252 -2.19 8.29 1.25
CA VAL A 252 -1.69 8.08 -0.11
C VAL A 252 -1.87 6.62 -0.48
N TRP A 253 -2.55 6.39 -1.59
CA TRP A 253 -2.80 5.10 -2.20
C TRP A 253 -2.16 5.04 -3.58
N CYS A 254 -1.76 3.84 -3.99
CA CYS A 254 -1.16 3.59 -5.30
C CYS A 254 -2.00 2.59 -6.08
N VAL A 255 -2.30 2.91 -7.33
CA VAL A 255 -2.82 1.98 -8.33
C VAL A 255 -1.65 1.42 -9.12
N VAL A 256 -1.48 0.10 -9.04
CA VAL A 256 -0.35 -0.62 -9.64
C VAL A 256 -0.87 -1.76 -10.50
N ALA A 257 -0.26 -1.95 -11.67
CA ALA A 257 -0.53 -3.14 -12.47
C ALA A 257 0.18 -4.34 -11.85
N ASP A 258 -0.50 -5.47 -11.79
CA ASP A 258 0.17 -6.73 -11.50
C ASP A 258 1.06 -7.10 -12.71
N PRO A 259 2.38 -7.31 -12.51
CA PRO A 259 3.29 -7.69 -13.59
C PRO A 259 3.00 -9.09 -14.15
N ASP A 260 2.38 -9.97 -13.37
CA ASP A 260 2.11 -11.37 -13.71
C ASP A 260 0.70 -11.55 -14.32
N ASP A 261 -0.25 -10.66 -14.00
CA ASP A 261 -1.58 -10.60 -14.62
C ASP A 261 -1.97 -9.15 -15.00
N PRO A 262 -1.81 -8.73 -16.27
CA PRO A 262 -2.13 -7.37 -16.71
C PRO A 262 -3.58 -6.92 -16.47
N ARG A 263 -4.53 -7.86 -16.30
CA ARG A 263 -5.94 -7.56 -16.01
C ARG A 263 -6.18 -7.31 -14.53
N ARG A 264 -5.29 -7.78 -13.67
CA ARG A 264 -5.30 -7.54 -12.22
C ARG A 264 -4.58 -6.22 -11.92
N LYS A 265 -5.24 -5.37 -11.14
CA LYS A 265 -4.70 -4.12 -10.63
C LYS A 265 -4.77 -4.16 -9.10
N LEU A 266 -3.81 -3.52 -8.47
CA LEU A 266 -3.66 -3.46 -7.03
C LEU A 266 -3.87 -2.01 -6.58
N PHE A 267 -4.64 -1.82 -5.52
CA PHE A 267 -4.86 -0.56 -4.82
C PHE A 267 -4.19 -0.68 -3.44
N ILE A 268 -2.96 -0.19 -3.35
CA ILE A 268 -2.05 -0.46 -2.24
C ILE A 268 -1.86 0.84 -1.44
N PRO A 269 -2.01 0.82 -0.11
CA PRO A 269 -1.67 1.99 0.69
C PRO A 269 -0.16 2.17 0.69
N ARG A 270 0.27 3.40 0.45
CA ARG A 270 1.68 3.81 0.58
C ARG A 270 1.93 4.54 1.89
N ARG A 271 0.90 5.23 2.39
CA ARG A 271 0.95 6.03 3.61
C ARG A 271 -0.47 6.23 4.14
N VAL A 272 -0.76 5.78 5.35
CA VAL A 272 -2.02 6.08 6.06
C VAL A 272 -1.69 6.39 7.52
N ASN A 273 -1.51 7.67 7.85
CA ASN A 273 -1.03 8.09 9.18
C ASN A 273 -2.15 8.26 10.22
N PHE A 274 -3.31 7.65 10.02
CA PHE A 274 -4.52 7.88 10.82
C PHE A 274 -5.05 6.64 11.52
N CYS A 275 -4.50 5.47 11.21
CA CYS A 275 -4.85 4.17 11.77
C CYS A 275 -3.67 3.21 11.56
N GLU A 276 -3.82 1.95 11.99
CA GLU A 276 -2.97 0.86 11.52
C GLU A 276 -3.03 0.76 9.99
N GLU A 277 -1.90 0.45 9.34
CA GLU A 277 -1.84 0.43 7.88
C GLU A 277 -2.82 -0.62 7.33
N PRO A 278 -3.87 -0.21 6.59
CA PRO A 278 -4.88 -1.15 6.12
C PRO A 278 -4.29 -2.05 5.03
N PRO A 279 -4.85 -3.26 4.83
CA PRO A 279 -4.46 -4.08 3.70
C PRO A 279 -4.89 -3.44 2.38
N GLY A 280 -4.06 -3.60 1.35
CA GLY A 280 -4.43 -3.26 -0.02
C GLY A 280 -5.54 -4.14 -0.56
N LEU A 281 -6.09 -3.73 -1.69
CA LEU A 281 -7.19 -4.40 -2.38
C LEU A 281 -6.80 -4.66 -3.84
N GLU A 282 -7.38 -5.67 -4.46
CA GLU A 282 -7.28 -5.86 -5.90
C GLU A 282 -8.59 -5.55 -6.61
N PHE A 283 -8.46 -5.15 -7.87
CA PHE A 283 -9.59 -4.98 -8.77
C PHE A 283 -9.20 -5.34 -10.20
N ARG A 284 -10.22 -5.46 -11.05
CA ARG A 284 -10.09 -5.64 -12.49
C ARG A 284 -11.02 -4.67 -13.20
N PHE A 285 -10.74 -4.40 -14.47
CA PHE A 285 -11.71 -3.73 -15.33
C PHE A 285 -12.65 -4.74 -15.96
N ALA A 286 -13.95 -4.58 -15.70
CA ALA A 286 -15.00 -5.41 -16.30
C ALA A 286 -16.12 -4.49 -16.79
N LEU A 287 -16.49 -4.60 -18.07
CA LEU A 287 -17.58 -3.82 -18.67
C LEU A 287 -17.48 -2.29 -18.44
N GLY A 288 -16.24 -1.75 -18.46
CA GLY A 288 -16.00 -0.32 -18.21
C GLY A 288 -16.05 0.12 -16.74
N GLN A 289 -16.22 -0.82 -15.80
CA GLN A 289 -16.30 -0.56 -14.36
C GLN A 289 -15.12 -1.15 -13.59
N VAL A 290 -14.96 -0.69 -12.35
CA VAL A 290 -14.04 -1.27 -11.37
C VAL A 290 -14.71 -2.46 -10.68
N ALA A 291 -14.21 -3.66 -10.94
CA ALA A 291 -14.66 -4.88 -10.26
C ALA A 291 -13.66 -5.25 -9.15
N TRP A 292 -13.98 -4.88 -7.91
CA TRP A 292 -13.19 -5.21 -6.73
C TRP A 292 -13.33 -6.68 -6.33
N ASN A 293 -12.26 -7.28 -5.80
CA ASN A 293 -12.37 -8.54 -5.07
C ASN A 293 -12.58 -8.24 -3.57
N PRO A 294 -13.78 -8.44 -3.00
CA PRO A 294 -14.08 -8.08 -1.61
C PRO A 294 -13.28 -8.89 -0.59
N LYS A 295 -12.81 -10.08 -0.97
CA LYS A 295 -11.99 -10.96 -0.11
C LYS A 295 -10.51 -10.64 -0.17
N SER A 296 -10.08 -9.77 -1.08
CA SER A 296 -8.66 -9.46 -1.23
C SER A 296 -8.11 -8.72 -0.01
N ARG A 297 -6.93 -9.14 0.44
CA ARG A 297 -6.19 -8.52 1.55
C ARG A 297 -4.71 -8.57 1.16
N ILE A 298 -4.23 -7.50 0.53
CA ILE A 298 -2.86 -7.39 0.05
C ILE A 298 -2.00 -6.80 1.15
N ASP A 299 -0.89 -7.46 1.48
CA ASP A 299 0.14 -6.89 2.35
C ASP A 299 0.86 -5.75 1.61
N PRO A 300 0.81 -4.49 2.08
CA PRO A 300 1.48 -3.38 1.42
C PRO A 300 3.01 -3.53 1.32
N SER A 301 3.62 -4.30 2.23
CA SER A 301 5.06 -4.57 2.26
C SER A 301 5.50 -5.68 1.30
N ASP A 302 4.57 -6.54 0.88
CA ASP A 302 4.78 -7.62 -0.09
C ASP A 302 3.53 -7.81 -0.99
N PRO A 303 3.20 -6.86 -1.89
CA PRO A 303 1.89 -6.85 -2.53
C PRO A 303 1.60 -7.98 -3.52
N LEU A 304 2.63 -8.78 -3.86
CA LEU A 304 2.53 -9.95 -4.71
C LEU A 304 2.76 -11.27 -3.94
N ASP A 305 2.82 -11.23 -2.60
CA ASP A 305 3.18 -12.37 -1.77
C ASP A 305 4.52 -13.03 -2.21
N GLN A 306 5.43 -12.27 -2.82
CA GLN A 306 6.70 -12.79 -3.34
C GLN A 306 7.60 -13.23 -2.19
N TRP A 307 7.73 -12.38 -1.16
CA TRP A 307 8.49 -12.72 0.04
C TRP A 307 7.88 -13.93 0.74
N LYS A 308 6.56 -13.91 0.95
CA LYS A 308 5.84 -15.00 1.63
C LYS A 308 5.98 -16.34 0.90
N THR A 309 5.85 -16.33 -0.42
CA THR A 309 6.00 -17.55 -1.24
C THR A 309 7.44 -18.04 -1.24
N LEU A 310 8.41 -17.14 -1.26
CA LEU A 310 9.84 -17.48 -1.19
C LEU A 310 10.19 -18.10 0.16
N GLU A 311 9.74 -17.50 1.25
CA GLU A 311 9.90 -18.02 2.61
C GLU A 311 9.30 -19.43 2.73
N GLN A 312 8.08 -19.63 2.25
CA GLN A 312 7.43 -20.96 2.23
C GLN A 312 8.23 -21.98 1.39
N CYS A 313 8.78 -21.56 0.24
CA CYS A 313 9.61 -22.43 -0.59
C CYS A 313 10.90 -22.84 0.15
N LEU A 314 11.62 -21.90 0.78
CA LEU A 314 12.84 -22.22 1.55
C LEU A 314 12.56 -23.10 2.76
N ASN A 315 11.49 -22.81 3.52
CA ASN A 315 11.10 -23.62 4.66
C ASN A 315 10.74 -25.06 4.24
N ARG A 316 10.11 -25.24 3.06
CA ARG A 316 9.84 -26.57 2.50
C ARG A 316 11.11 -27.28 2.07
N ILE A 317 12.02 -26.60 1.37
CA ILE A 317 13.29 -27.19 0.91
C ILE A 317 14.10 -27.68 2.11
N LEU A 318 14.18 -26.88 3.18
CA LEU A 318 14.97 -27.19 4.37
C LEU A 318 14.19 -27.98 5.43
N GLN A 319 12.99 -28.49 5.14
CA GLN A 319 12.14 -29.13 6.15
C GLN A 319 12.81 -30.37 6.78
N ASP A 320 13.51 -31.16 5.96
CA ASP A 320 14.04 -32.47 6.35
C ASP A 320 15.52 -32.43 6.81
N GLY A 321 16.14 -31.26 6.88
CA GLY A 321 17.51 -31.10 7.36
C GLY A 321 18.38 -30.18 6.51
N CYS A 322 19.69 -30.37 6.61
CA CYS A 322 20.65 -29.63 5.78
C CYS A 322 20.54 -30.06 4.32
N VAL A 323 20.59 -29.10 3.40
CA VAL A 323 20.45 -29.35 1.96
C VAL A 323 21.62 -28.73 1.21
N PRO A 324 22.23 -29.44 0.23
CA PRO A 324 23.24 -28.85 -0.63
C PRO A 324 22.72 -27.59 -1.33
N ALA A 325 23.52 -26.53 -1.36
CA ALA A 325 23.17 -25.25 -1.97
C ALA A 325 22.79 -25.41 -3.45
N THR A 326 23.42 -26.36 -4.15
CA THR A 326 23.05 -26.74 -5.52
C THR A 326 21.61 -27.21 -5.63
N ASP A 327 21.16 -28.03 -4.68
CA ASP A 327 19.79 -28.54 -4.63
C ASP A 327 18.81 -27.45 -4.18
N VAL A 328 19.21 -26.57 -3.27
CA VAL A 328 18.41 -25.39 -2.90
C VAL A 328 18.17 -24.50 -4.11
N PHE A 329 19.20 -24.19 -4.90
CA PHE A 329 19.02 -23.38 -6.11
C PHE A 329 18.18 -24.09 -7.18
N ARG A 330 18.36 -25.41 -7.34
CA ARG A 330 17.54 -26.19 -8.27
C ARG A 330 16.06 -26.21 -7.87
N GLN A 331 15.76 -26.54 -6.62
CA GLN A 331 14.38 -26.59 -6.12
C GLN A 331 13.75 -25.19 -6.04
N GLY A 332 14.51 -24.17 -5.61
CA GLY A 332 14.04 -22.80 -5.60
C GLY A 332 13.73 -22.24 -6.99
N SER A 333 14.47 -22.66 -8.01
CA SER A 333 14.16 -22.35 -9.42
C SER A 333 12.83 -22.98 -9.86
N GLN A 334 12.49 -24.17 -9.38
CA GLN A 334 11.18 -24.80 -9.63
C GLN A 334 10.03 -24.04 -8.95
N CYS A 335 10.30 -23.34 -7.85
CA CYS A 335 9.37 -22.39 -7.24
C CYS A 335 9.33 -21.02 -7.96
N GLY A 336 10.11 -20.80 -9.04
CA GLY A 336 10.16 -19.55 -9.79
C GLY A 336 11.15 -18.50 -9.28
N PHE A 337 12.04 -18.83 -8.34
CA PHE A 337 12.98 -17.89 -7.74
C PHE A 337 14.41 -18.04 -8.27
N ASN A 338 15.09 -16.92 -8.47
CA ASN A 338 16.49 -16.93 -8.88
C ASN A 338 17.46 -17.03 -7.67
N PRO A 339 18.74 -17.40 -7.89
CA PRO A 339 19.72 -17.55 -6.80
C PRO A 339 19.93 -16.30 -5.93
N LYS A 340 19.75 -15.09 -6.50
CA LYS A 340 19.91 -13.84 -5.75
C LYS A 340 18.77 -13.64 -4.74
N GLN A 341 17.53 -13.92 -5.15
CA GLN A 341 16.36 -13.89 -4.28
C GLN A 341 16.50 -14.91 -3.14
N LEU A 342 16.87 -16.16 -3.45
CA LEU A 342 17.06 -17.23 -2.45
C LEU A 342 18.13 -16.87 -1.41
N ARG A 343 19.29 -16.35 -1.82
CA ARG A 343 20.34 -15.90 -0.88
C ARG A 343 19.89 -14.71 -0.02
N SER A 344 19.16 -13.77 -0.61
CA SER A 344 18.64 -12.61 0.12
C SER A 344 17.67 -13.06 1.21
N ALA A 345 16.81 -14.02 0.90
CA ALA A 345 15.86 -14.56 1.85
C ALA A 345 16.52 -15.43 2.92
N ALA A 346 17.46 -16.30 2.54
CA ALA A 346 18.25 -17.08 3.48
C ALA A 346 18.88 -16.21 4.58
N ARG A 347 19.49 -15.08 4.19
CA ARG A 347 20.07 -14.13 5.13
C ARG A 347 19.03 -13.56 6.11
N ARG A 348 17.82 -13.26 5.62
CA ARG A 348 16.75 -12.65 6.43
C ARG A 348 16.05 -13.67 7.34
N LEU A 349 16.03 -14.93 6.94
CA LEU A 349 15.52 -16.07 7.72
C LEU A 349 16.55 -16.66 8.69
N GLY A 350 17.78 -16.14 8.72
CA GLY A 350 18.86 -16.69 9.56
C GLY A 350 19.32 -18.08 9.10
N ILE A 351 19.14 -18.42 7.83
CA ILE A 351 19.68 -19.64 7.22
C ILE A 351 21.19 -19.44 7.04
N GLU A 352 21.97 -20.30 7.68
CA GLU A 352 23.41 -20.32 7.59
C GLU A 352 23.87 -21.23 6.44
N SER A 353 25.10 -21.00 5.96
CA SER A 353 25.73 -21.87 4.97
C SER A 353 27.12 -22.30 5.45
N HIS A 354 27.38 -23.60 5.45
CA HIS A 354 28.69 -24.17 5.79
C HIS A 354 29.20 -25.04 4.64
N LYS A 355 30.52 -25.12 4.48
CA LYS A 355 31.14 -26.03 3.51
C LYS A 355 31.35 -27.38 4.20
N SER A 356 30.72 -28.45 3.73
CA SER A 356 30.90 -29.78 4.32
C SER A 356 32.39 -30.16 4.32
N THR A 357 32.89 -30.68 5.45
CA THR A 357 34.28 -31.13 5.59
C THR A 357 34.49 -32.39 4.74
N GLY A 358 35.21 -32.22 3.62
CA GLY A 358 35.70 -33.29 2.75
C GLY A 358 36.92 -32.77 2.00
N PHE A 359 37.99 -33.57 1.91
CA PHE A 359 39.19 -33.22 1.16
C PHE A 359 38.90 -33.22 -0.36
N GLY A 360 39.26 -32.14 -1.07
CA GLY A 360 39.20 -32.08 -2.53
C GLY A 360 37.88 -31.58 -3.15
N SER A 361 37.54 -32.10 -4.35
CA SER A 361 36.38 -31.72 -5.18
C SER A 361 35.00 -32.00 -4.56
N ASP A 362 34.97 -32.65 -3.40
CA ASP A 362 33.75 -33.25 -2.84
C ASP A 362 33.10 -32.39 -1.74
N GLY A 363 33.72 -31.24 -1.39
CA GLY A 363 33.14 -30.28 -0.47
C GLY A 363 31.98 -29.51 -1.09
N CYS A 364 30.76 -29.71 -0.60
CA CYS A 364 29.58 -28.97 -1.04
C CYS A 364 29.18 -27.91 0.00
N TRP A 365 28.72 -26.75 -0.47
CA TRP A 365 28.06 -25.79 0.41
C TRP A 365 26.70 -26.34 0.81
N GLN A 366 26.40 -26.39 2.10
CA GLN A 366 25.11 -26.85 2.62
C GLN A 366 24.43 -25.70 3.36
N TRP A 367 23.11 -25.60 3.20
CA TRP A 367 22.26 -24.63 3.89
C TRP A 367 21.50 -25.34 5.00
N TYR A 368 21.34 -24.67 6.13
CA TYR A 368 20.58 -25.18 7.29
C TYR A 368 20.08 -24.01 8.14
N THR A 369 19.03 -24.26 8.92
CA THR A 369 18.50 -23.30 9.90
C THR A 369 19.33 -23.30 11.19
N GLU A 370 19.26 -22.23 11.98
CA GLU A 370 19.94 -22.17 13.29
C GLU A 370 19.56 -23.36 14.20
N MET A 371 18.29 -23.78 14.19
CA MET A 371 17.82 -24.93 14.96
C MET A 371 18.46 -26.24 14.48
N GLN A 372 18.56 -26.42 13.16
CA GLN A 372 19.22 -27.60 12.58
C GLN A 372 20.71 -27.63 12.91
N ARG A 373 21.38 -26.47 12.99
CA ARG A 373 22.77 -26.41 13.48
C ARG A 373 22.87 -26.90 14.92
N LYS A 374 22.02 -26.39 15.81
CA LYS A 374 22.00 -26.80 17.22
C LYS A 374 21.76 -28.31 17.37
N LEU A 375 20.85 -28.87 16.56
CA LEU A 375 20.57 -30.32 16.53
C LEU A 375 21.73 -31.12 15.95
N PHE A 376 22.34 -30.69 14.85
CA PHE A 376 23.49 -31.34 14.24
C PHE A 376 24.68 -31.39 15.20
N VAL A 377 25.02 -30.26 15.81
CA VAL A 377 26.09 -30.16 16.81
C VAL A 377 25.79 -31.07 18.01
N LYS A 378 24.57 -31.04 18.54
CA LYS A 378 24.15 -31.90 19.66
C LYS A 378 24.20 -33.40 19.32
N ASN A 379 23.80 -33.79 18.10
CA ASN A 379 23.80 -35.18 17.66
C ASN A 379 25.20 -35.69 17.33
N VAL A 380 26.07 -34.87 16.71
CA VAL A 380 27.49 -35.19 16.53
C VAL A 380 28.16 -35.42 17.88
N PHE A 381 27.90 -34.56 18.88
CA PHE A 381 28.42 -34.78 20.24
C PHE A 381 27.82 -36.03 20.92
N ALA A 382 26.56 -36.37 20.65
CA ALA A 382 25.92 -37.57 21.22
C ALA A 382 26.42 -38.88 20.60
N ASP A 383 26.70 -38.91 19.29
CA ASP A 383 27.25 -40.08 18.61
C ASP A 383 28.77 -40.24 18.84
N GLN A 384 29.52 -39.15 19.01
CA GLN A 384 30.94 -39.20 19.36
C GLN A 384 31.20 -39.62 20.82
N ALA A 385 30.27 -39.37 21.75
CA ALA A 385 30.33 -39.87 23.12
C ALA A 385 30.12 -41.40 23.22
N ARG A 386 29.69 -42.06 22.13
CA ARG A 386 29.50 -43.52 22.03
C ARG A 386 30.66 -44.26 21.38
N MET A 387 31.68 -43.56 20.87
CA MET A 387 32.92 -44.16 20.35
C MET A 387 33.92 -44.39 21.49
N ASN A 388 34.51 -45.59 21.54
CA ASN A 388 35.61 -45.89 22.47
C ASN A 388 36.81 -44.95 22.19
N ASP A 389 37.54 -44.55 23.24
CA ASP A 389 38.65 -43.60 23.16
C ASP A 389 39.75 -44.03 22.16
N ASP A 390 39.92 -45.33 21.93
CA ASP A 390 40.97 -45.88 21.06
C ASP A 390 40.68 -45.79 19.54
N ASP A 391 39.44 -45.48 19.13
CA ASP A 391 39.07 -45.39 17.70
C ASP A 391 38.97 -43.94 17.19
N ARG A 392 39.35 -42.94 17.99
CA ARG A 392 39.30 -41.53 17.55
C ARG A 392 40.50 -41.20 16.66
N PRO A 393 40.30 -40.74 15.41
CA PRO A 393 41.40 -40.29 14.56
C PRO A 393 42.15 -39.11 15.19
N PRO A 394 43.49 -39.00 15.07
CA PRO A 394 44.29 -37.94 15.70
C PRO A 394 43.86 -36.52 15.33
N GLU A 395 43.40 -36.32 14.09
CA GLU A 395 42.90 -35.04 13.58
C GLU A 395 41.59 -34.59 14.27
N VAL A 396 40.81 -35.55 14.78
CA VAL A 396 39.59 -35.30 15.53
C VAL A 396 39.91 -34.85 16.96
N ILE A 397 41.02 -35.31 17.54
CA ILE A 397 41.49 -34.91 18.88
C ILE A 397 41.95 -33.44 18.88
N GLU A 398 42.66 -33.00 17.83
CA GLU A 398 43.05 -31.59 17.66
C GLU A 398 41.84 -30.67 17.39
N ALA A 399 40.87 -31.12 16.59
CA ALA A 399 39.62 -30.40 16.38
C ALA A 399 38.79 -30.30 17.68
N TRP A 400 38.82 -31.34 18.52
CA TRP A 400 38.19 -31.37 19.85
C TRP A 400 38.79 -30.33 20.79
N ALA A 401 40.13 -30.29 20.91
CA ALA A 401 40.83 -29.34 21.76
C ALA A 401 40.61 -27.88 21.32
N THR A 402 40.54 -27.65 20.00
CA THR A 402 40.30 -26.31 19.43
C THR A 402 38.86 -25.85 19.66
N ALA A 403 37.87 -26.70 19.41
CA ALA A 403 36.46 -26.37 19.61
C ALA A 403 36.10 -26.21 21.11
N GLN A 404 36.72 -27.01 21.98
CA GLN A 404 36.53 -26.93 23.43
C GLN A 404 37.19 -25.67 24.01
N ALA A 405 38.35 -25.25 23.49
CA ALA A 405 38.98 -23.97 23.83
C ALA A 405 38.14 -22.76 23.38
N GLU A 406 37.55 -22.78 22.18
CA GLU A 406 36.66 -21.71 21.69
C GLU A 406 35.34 -21.61 22.48
N LEU A 407 34.83 -22.74 22.99
CA LEU A 407 33.61 -22.79 23.81
C LEU A 407 33.85 -22.29 25.24
N VAL A 408 34.99 -22.63 25.86
CA VAL A 408 35.37 -22.15 27.20
C VAL A 408 35.63 -20.64 27.20
N ASP A 409 36.18 -20.11 26.10
CA ASP A 409 36.45 -18.67 25.95
C ASP A 409 35.19 -17.84 25.69
N LYS A 410 34.18 -18.42 24.99
CA LYS A 410 32.91 -17.74 24.70
C LYS A 410 31.84 -17.90 25.78
N PHE A 411 31.91 -18.92 26.62
CA PHE A 411 30.92 -19.21 27.67
C PHE A 411 31.58 -19.72 28.96
N PRO A 412 32.13 -18.82 29.81
CA PRO A 412 32.79 -19.22 31.05
C PRO A 412 31.74 -19.66 32.09
N GLY A 413 31.53 -20.98 32.23
CA GLY A 413 30.70 -21.54 33.31
C GLY A 413 30.02 -22.89 33.04
N SER A 414 30.00 -23.38 31.81
CA SER A 414 29.38 -24.67 31.49
C SER A 414 30.39 -25.82 31.50
N GLN A 415 30.83 -26.23 32.69
CA GLN A 415 31.42 -27.57 32.85
C GLN A 415 30.31 -28.55 33.18
N VAL A 416 29.91 -29.37 32.21
CA VAL A 416 29.15 -30.60 32.48
C VAL A 416 30.17 -31.70 32.74
N SER A 417 30.15 -32.29 33.94
CA SER A 417 31.12 -33.32 34.30
C SER A 417 30.77 -34.65 33.60
N ALA A 418 31.79 -35.39 33.19
CA ALA A 418 31.69 -36.63 32.43
C ALA A 418 30.91 -37.77 33.16
N SER A 419 30.57 -37.60 34.44
CA SER A 419 29.82 -38.59 35.21
C SER A 419 28.30 -38.52 35.00
N GLU A 420 27.74 -37.38 34.60
CA GLU A 420 26.28 -37.21 34.42
C GLU A 420 25.76 -37.81 33.11
N ALA A 421 26.62 -37.99 32.09
CA ALA A 421 26.23 -38.55 30.80
C ALA A 421 26.05 -40.09 30.81
N ARG A 422 26.47 -40.78 31.88
CA ARG A 422 26.44 -42.26 31.95
C ARG A 422 25.13 -42.87 32.48
N SER A 423 24.17 -42.09 32.98
CA SER A 423 22.99 -42.66 33.67
C SER A 423 21.69 -42.75 32.84
N MET A 424 21.69 -42.37 31.56
CA MET A 424 20.52 -42.50 30.69
C MET A 424 20.71 -43.58 29.63
N THR A 425 20.52 -44.84 30.01
CA THR A 425 20.46 -45.98 29.08
C THR A 425 19.02 -46.22 28.61
N TYR A 426 18.83 -46.18 27.29
CA TYR A 426 17.63 -46.63 26.57
C TYR A 426 17.93 -47.99 25.93
N ASP A 427 17.11 -49.01 26.20
CA ASP A 427 17.24 -50.37 25.69
C ASP A 427 16.53 -50.51 24.31
N PRO A 428 17.24 -50.88 23.22
CA PRO A 428 16.67 -50.90 21.88
C PRO A 428 16.05 -52.24 21.43
N THR A 429 15.81 -53.22 22.32
CA THR A 429 15.41 -54.58 21.89
C THR A 429 13.92 -54.86 21.62
N THR A 430 13.01 -53.87 21.67
CA THR A 430 11.54 -54.10 21.52
C THR A 430 10.85 -53.62 20.24
N ALA A 431 11.57 -53.31 19.15
CA ALA A 431 10.94 -52.84 17.90
C ALA A 431 11.13 -53.79 16.70
N SER A 432 10.69 -55.05 16.83
CA SER A 432 10.52 -55.95 15.68
C SER A 432 9.39 -56.95 15.91
N ARG A 433 8.15 -56.54 15.65
CA ARG A 433 7.05 -57.42 15.21
C ARG A 433 6.08 -56.64 14.33
N ARG A 434 5.95 -57.05 13.06
CA ARG A 434 4.84 -56.66 12.16
C ARG A 434 3.50 -57.16 12.75
N PRO A 435 2.39 -56.41 12.67
CA PRO A 435 1.08 -56.99 12.90
C PRO A 435 0.53 -57.61 11.60
N VAL A 436 0.21 -58.89 11.68
CA VAL A 436 -0.62 -59.64 10.72
C VAL A 436 -2.09 -59.40 11.08
N ALA A 437 -2.92 -59.25 10.05
CA ALA A 437 -4.37 -59.06 10.15
C ALA A 437 -5.10 -60.17 10.94
N ARG A 438 -6.12 -59.80 11.71
CA ARG A 438 -7.23 -60.68 12.09
C ARG A 438 -8.57 -59.95 12.06
N ARG A 439 -9.53 -60.58 11.38
CA ARG A 439 -10.98 -60.37 11.37
C ARG A 439 -11.57 -60.37 12.79
N PHE A 440 -12.59 -59.54 13.01
CA PHE A 440 -13.80 -59.90 13.76
C PHE A 440 -15.01 -59.16 13.15
N SER A 441 -16.15 -59.85 13.09
CA SER A 441 -17.43 -59.43 12.52
C SER A 441 -18.47 -59.20 13.63
N LEU A 442 -19.43 -58.29 13.36
CA LEU A 442 -20.85 -58.21 13.84
C LEU A 442 -21.05 -58.06 15.37
N GLU A 443 -21.97 -57.27 15.94
CA GLU A 443 -23.37 -56.92 15.60
C GLU A 443 -23.90 -55.82 16.58
N GLU A 444 -24.99 -55.12 16.18
CA GLU A 444 -26.01 -54.37 16.99
C GLU A 444 -25.63 -53.08 17.76
N ALA A 445 -26.42 -51.99 17.88
CA ALA A 445 -27.81 -51.61 17.56
C ALA A 445 -27.88 -50.05 17.44
N GLU A 446 -28.47 -49.45 16.40
CA GLU A 446 -29.86 -48.91 16.25
C GLU A 446 -30.27 -47.68 17.11
N GLN A 447 -30.84 -46.70 16.38
CA GLN A 447 -31.78 -45.61 16.76
C GLN A 447 -31.19 -44.41 17.56
N ASP A 448 -31.47 -43.13 17.27
CA ASP A 448 -32.69 -42.53 16.74
C ASP A 448 -32.42 -41.13 16.13
N SER A 449 -33.16 -40.79 15.06
CA SER A 449 -33.34 -39.42 14.54
C SER A 449 -34.60 -38.81 15.17
N PRO A 450 -34.83 -37.49 15.03
CA PRO A 450 -36.00 -37.16 14.20
C PRO A 450 -35.80 -36.02 13.22
N ASP A 451 -36.59 -36.17 12.17
CA ASP A 451 -36.86 -35.35 11.00
C ASP A 451 -37.89 -34.26 11.33
N ASP A 452 -37.80 -33.13 10.62
CA ASP A 452 -38.84 -32.13 10.33
C ASP A 452 -38.11 -31.03 9.51
N GLY A 453 -38.38 -30.74 8.23
CA GLY A 453 -39.56 -30.98 7.43
C GLY A 453 -40.08 -29.63 6.90
N GLN A 454 -39.62 -29.23 5.71
CA GLN A 454 -40.34 -28.48 4.64
C GLN A 454 -39.65 -27.25 4.01
N PRO A 455 -39.92 -26.99 2.71
CA PRO A 455 -38.97 -26.41 1.77
C PRO A 455 -39.34 -24.98 1.31
N PHE A 456 -38.34 -24.18 0.92
CA PHE A 456 -38.56 -22.93 0.19
C PHE A 456 -38.12 -23.06 -1.28
N VAL A 457 -39.09 -22.83 -2.15
CA VAL A 457 -39.05 -22.92 -3.60
C VAL A 457 -38.39 -21.68 -4.19
N ALA A 458 -37.35 -21.88 -5.01
CA ALA A 458 -36.77 -20.86 -5.86
C ALA A 458 -37.62 -20.69 -7.12
N ALA A 459 -38.16 -19.48 -7.34
CA ALA A 459 -38.82 -19.10 -8.59
C ALA A 459 -37.81 -18.39 -9.51
N VAL A 460 -37.43 -19.07 -10.58
CA VAL A 460 -36.77 -18.50 -11.76
C VAL A 460 -37.80 -18.53 -12.90
N PRO A 461 -38.11 -17.42 -13.57
CA PRO A 461 -38.95 -17.46 -14.75
C PRO A 461 -38.12 -17.83 -16.00
N THR A 462 -38.56 -18.90 -16.66
CA THR A 462 -38.16 -19.35 -18.00
C THR A 462 -39.03 -18.71 -19.07
N GLN A 463 -38.42 -17.98 -20.01
CA GLN A 463 -38.81 -17.78 -21.42
C GLN A 463 -37.54 -17.29 -22.15
N SER A 464 -37.19 -17.61 -23.40
CA SER A 464 -37.68 -18.50 -24.43
C SER A 464 -36.57 -18.60 -25.49
N VAL A 465 -36.46 -19.76 -26.12
CA VAL A 465 -35.47 -20.14 -27.13
C VAL A 465 -35.65 -19.30 -28.41
N GLY A 466 -34.55 -18.69 -28.89
CA GLY A 466 -34.45 -17.99 -30.17
C GLY A 466 -33.15 -18.41 -30.88
N THR A 467 -33.33 -19.00 -32.06
CA THR A 467 -32.37 -19.66 -32.97
C THR A 467 -31.15 -18.83 -33.40
N ARG A 468 -29.96 -19.46 -33.40
CA ARG A 468 -28.73 -19.02 -34.10
C ARG A 468 -28.80 -19.33 -35.60
N PRO A 469 -28.15 -18.52 -36.46
CA PRO A 469 -27.55 -19.00 -37.70
C PRO A 469 -26.01 -19.07 -37.59
N ARG A 470 -25.45 -20.15 -38.17
CA ARG A 470 -24.01 -20.41 -38.36
C ARG A 470 -23.42 -19.55 -39.50
N PRO A 471 -22.08 -19.34 -39.55
CA PRO A 471 -21.42 -18.55 -40.57
C PRO A 471 -21.14 -19.37 -41.85
N ALA A 472 -21.24 -18.70 -43.00
CA ALA A 472 -20.83 -19.23 -44.29
C ALA A 472 -19.45 -18.67 -44.70
N THR A 473 -18.62 -19.59 -45.16
CA THR A 473 -17.29 -19.42 -45.77
C THR A 473 -17.36 -18.84 -47.18
N ALA A 474 -16.41 -17.99 -47.58
CA ALA A 474 -15.93 -17.91 -48.96
C ALA A 474 -14.52 -17.30 -49.03
N LYS A 475 -13.69 -17.89 -49.90
CA LYS A 475 -12.29 -17.58 -50.20
C LYS A 475 -12.17 -16.61 -51.39
N ASN A 476 -11.06 -15.86 -51.39
CA ASN A 476 -10.20 -15.39 -52.50
C ASN A 476 -10.79 -14.57 -53.66
N ALA A 477 -10.20 -13.38 -53.89
CA ALA A 477 -9.56 -13.01 -55.15
C ALA A 477 -8.69 -11.74 -55.00
N GLU A 478 -7.60 -11.70 -55.79
CA GLU A 478 -6.48 -10.76 -55.81
C GLU A 478 -6.68 -9.50 -56.67
N SER A 479 -5.63 -8.66 -56.69
CA SER A 479 -5.24 -7.58 -57.63
C SER A 479 -5.71 -6.15 -57.29
N LEU A 480 -4.84 -5.22 -56.86
CA LEU A 480 -3.68 -4.53 -57.49
C LEU A 480 -4.10 -3.29 -58.30
N VAL A 481 -3.58 -2.11 -57.90
CA VAL A 481 -3.16 -0.90 -58.67
C VAL A 481 -3.02 0.25 -57.63
N MET A 482 -1.80 0.60 -57.17
CA MET A 482 -0.89 1.65 -57.71
C MET A 482 -1.63 2.99 -57.91
N SER A 483 -1.29 4.14 -57.31
CA SER A 483 0.03 4.75 -57.22
C SER A 483 -0.05 6.16 -56.58
N GLN A 484 1.08 6.60 -56.00
CA GLN A 484 1.68 7.97 -56.07
C GLN A 484 0.97 9.14 -55.34
N SER A 485 1.64 10.07 -54.63
CA SER A 485 3.04 10.50 -54.63
C SER A 485 3.47 11.20 -53.32
N CYS A 486 4.72 10.97 -52.93
CA CYS A 486 5.52 11.86 -52.10
C CYS A 486 6.09 13.01 -52.94
N ILE A 487 6.19 14.22 -52.38
CA ILE A 487 7.20 15.23 -52.79
C ILE A 487 7.89 15.75 -51.54
N ALA A 488 9.22 15.68 -51.55
CA ALA A 488 10.11 16.18 -50.54
C ALA A 488 10.73 17.52 -50.97
N GLY A 489 10.84 18.44 -50.00
CA GLY A 489 12.04 19.25 -49.75
C GLY A 489 12.22 20.59 -50.48
N ARG A 490 12.42 21.67 -49.70
CA ARG A 490 13.68 22.46 -49.73
C ARG A 490 13.73 23.54 -48.65
N LYS A 491 14.97 23.76 -48.21
CA LYS A 491 15.49 24.86 -47.37
C LYS A 491 15.02 26.25 -47.82
N MET A 492 14.66 27.10 -46.85
CA MET A 492 15.31 28.36 -46.52
C MET A 492 15.13 28.65 -45.04
#